data_AF-A0A9I9E7I9-F1
#
_entry.id   AF-A0A9I9E7I9-F1
#
_cell.length_a   1.000
_cell.length_b   1.000
_cell.length_c   1.000
_cell.angle_alpha   90.00
_cell.angle_beta   90.00
_cell.angle_gamma   90.00
#
_symmetry.space_group_name_H-M   'P 1'
#
loop_
_entity.id
_entity.type
_entity.pdbx_description
1 polymer ?
#
loop_
_entity_poly.entity_id
_entity_poly.type
_entity_poly.pdbx_seq_one_letter_code
_entity_poly.pdbx_strand_id
1 'polypeptide(L)'
;MLEKPTIGGGGDGFRAIGIIGVRGIGKSTIARAFLQKSEVKSKFLPRIWISMSRNFTEDDDPKIALLKRILITLGVDTKFPGGETLGSLLYALRLQLRGKRYLIVLDDVQEFKTEKEQNDWYWDLNSCEKIGEKLRDGFPKGNGGVVILTSRSEKAAKAMVGEGNLRCLVPQKDPESFWEIFRQEVVKDGVSIPDEILNFKELKVKLLKKCGGLPLIAKMMGEIQFKKELEKKKNTEQKKKIDDDEIPTKC
;
A
#
# COMPACT_ATOMS: atom_id res chain seq x y z
N MET A 1 -9.28 5.13 15.40
CA MET A 1 -10.38 4.55 14.60
C MET A 1 -10.51 5.35 13.31
N LEU A 2 -10.23 4.75 12.16
CA LEU A 2 -10.61 5.34 10.88
C LEU A 2 -12.11 5.07 10.70
N GLU A 3 -12.88 6.10 10.33
CA GLU A 3 -14.19 5.86 9.75
C GLU A 3 -14.00 4.84 8.62
N LYS A 4 -14.83 3.79 8.65
CA LYS A 4 -14.90 2.83 7.55
C LYS A 4 -15.01 3.65 6.26
N PRO A 5 -14.25 3.37 5.19
CA PRO A 5 -14.57 3.92 3.89
C PRO A 5 -15.96 3.39 3.50
N THR A 6 -16.99 4.12 3.91
CA THR A 6 -18.37 3.89 3.54
C THR A 6 -18.48 4.34 2.10
N ILE A 7 -18.42 3.37 1.20
CA ILE A 7 -19.13 3.48 -0.06
C ILE A 7 -20.63 3.35 0.31
N GLY A 8 -21.19 4.44 0.82
CA GLY A 8 -22.64 4.63 0.92
C GLY A 8 -23.14 5.18 -0.41
N GLY A 9 -24.30 4.69 -0.85
CA GLY A 9 -25.07 5.25 -1.98
C GLY A 9 -24.74 4.64 -3.33
N GLY A 10 -25.72 3.96 -3.93
CA GLY A 10 -25.66 3.36 -5.25
C GLY A 10 -25.55 4.39 -6.37
N GLY A 11 -24.38 4.44 -6.99
CA GLY A 11 -24.23 4.93 -8.35
C GLY A 11 -23.21 4.04 -9.06
N ASP A 12 -23.55 3.57 -10.26
CA ASP A 12 -22.64 2.81 -11.15
C ASP A 12 -21.55 3.70 -11.78
N GLY A 13 -21.21 4.82 -11.13
CA GLY A 13 -20.22 5.79 -11.58
C GLY A 13 -18.78 5.42 -11.20
N PHE A 14 -17.85 5.90 -12.01
CA PHE A 14 -16.42 5.89 -11.73
C PHE A 14 -16.08 6.70 -10.47
N ARG A 15 -15.09 6.24 -9.69
CA ARG A 15 -14.53 7.00 -8.55
C ARG A 15 -13.01 6.90 -8.50
N ALA A 16 -12.35 8.03 -8.28
CA ALA A 16 -10.95 8.07 -7.89
C ALA A 16 -10.79 8.59 -6.45
N ILE A 17 -10.00 7.91 -5.61
CA ILE A 17 -9.79 8.23 -4.18
C ILE A 17 -8.29 8.29 -3.90
N GLY A 18 -7.84 9.31 -3.17
CA GLY A 18 -6.44 9.48 -2.79
C GLY A 18 -6.21 9.26 -1.30
N ILE A 19 -5.33 8.34 -0.93
CA ILE A 19 -4.89 8.14 0.46
C ILE A 19 -3.54 8.82 0.63
N ILE A 20 -3.49 9.86 1.48
CA ILE A 20 -2.28 10.66 1.71
C ILE A 20 -1.77 10.53 3.14
N GLY A 21 -0.53 10.95 3.36
CA GLY A 21 0.10 10.96 4.67
C GLY A 21 1.60 10.67 4.61
N VAL A 22 2.28 10.80 5.75
CA VAL A 22 3.73 10.66 5.86
C VAL A 22 4.23 9.23 5.57
N ARG A 23 5.55 9.06 5.39
CA ARG A 23 6.15 7.72 5.23
C ARG A 23 5.90 6.88 6.49
N GLY A 24 5.62 5.59 6.31
CA GLY A 24 5.44 4.66 7.42
C GLY A 24 4.08 4.73 8.13
N ILE A 25 3.16 5.60 7.68
CA ILE A 25 1.82 5.75 8.28
C ILE A 25 0.83 4.62 7.92
N GLY A 26 1.14 3.81 6.90
CA GLY A 26 0.32 2.65 6.51
C GLY A 26 -0.63 2.84 5.32
N LYS A 27 -0.41 3.85 4.46
CA LYS A 27 -1.22 4.09 3.24
C LYS A 27 -1.39 2.82 2.39
N SER A 28 -0.27 2.23 1.97
CA SER A 28 -0.25 1.01 1.15
C SER A 28 -0.82 -0.19 1.92
N THR A 29 -0.63 -0.24 3.24
CA THR A 29 -1.21 -1.29 4.09
C THR A 29 -2.73 -1.26 4.06
N ILE A 30 -3.35 -0.08 4.20
CA ILE A 30 -4.81 0.08 4.14
C ILE A 30 -5.34 -0.24 2.74
N ALA A 31 -4.70 0.25 1.68
CA ALA A 31 -5.10 -0.06 0.31
C ALA A 31 -5.04 -1.58 0.03
N ARG A 32 -3.99 -2.26 0.50
CA ARG A 32 -3.82 -3.71 0.34
C ARG A 32 -4.86 -4.48 1.14
N ALA A 33 -5.11 -4.08 2.39
CA ALA A 33 -6.16 -4.70 3.21
C ALA A 33 -7.53 -4.55 2.55
N PHE A 34 -7.83 -3.40 1.95
CA PHE A 34 -9.08 -3.17 1.23
C PHE A 34 -9.25 -4.12 0.03
N LEU A 35 -8.21 -4.29 -0.79
CA LEU A 35 -8.23 -5.24 -1.93
C LEU A 35 -8.50 -6.69 -1.52
N GLN A 36 -8.17 -7.05 -0.28
CA GLN A 36 -8.30 -8.42 0.24
C GLN A 36 -9.67 -8.73 0.86
N LYS A 37 -10.49 -7.72 1.13
CA LYS A 37 -11.83 -7.90 1.72
C LYS A 37 -12.74 -8.74 0.82
N SER A 38 -13.51 -9.66 1.41
CA SER A 38 -14.40 -10.57 0.68
C SER A 38 -15.49 -9.81 -0.09
N GLU A 39 -16.01 -8.72 0.47
CA GLU A 39 -17.02 -7.87 -0.17
C GLU A 39 -16.44 -7.10 -1.37
N VAL A 40 -15.14 -6.81 -1.34
CA VAL A 40 -14.43 -6.18 -2.47
C VAL A 40 -14.12 -7.24 -3.53
N LYS A 41 -13.66 -8.42 -3.13
CA LYS A 41 -13.36 -9.55 -4.03
C LYS A 41 -14.56 -10.00 -4.84
N SER A 42 -15.74 -10.04 -4.22
CA SER A 42 -17.00 -10.46 -4.86
C SER A 42 -17.59 -9.41 -5.80
N LYS A 43 -17.26 -8.12 -5.62
CA LYS A 43 -17.84 -7.02 -6.40
C LYS A 43 -16.94 -6.51 -7.52
N PHE A 44 -15.63 -6.65 -7.39
CA PHE A 44 -14.67 -6.05 -8.32
C PHE A 44 -13.87 -7.10 -9.07
N LEU A 45 -13.85 -6.98 -10.39
CA LEU A 45 -13.02 -7.76 -11.29
C LEU A 45 -12.77 -6.95 -12.58
N PRO A 46 -11.53 -6.68 -12.99
CA PRO A 46 -10.25 -7.04 -12.33
C PRO A 46 -9.95 -6.23 -11.06
N ARG A 47 -9.04 -6.75 -10.24
CA ARG A 47 -8.45 -6.09 -9.06
C ARG A 47 -6.93 -6.11 -9.20
N ILE A 48 -6.31 -4.96 -9.45
CA ILE A 48 -4.86 -4.89 -9.73
C ILE A 48 -4.15 -3.86 -8.85
N TRP A 49 -2.87 -4.09 -8.63
CA TRP A 49 -1.97 -3.22 -7.88
C TRP A 49 -0.80 -2.82 -8.76
N ILE A 50 -0.60 -1.51 -8.91
CA ILE A 50 0.39 -0.93 -9.79
C ILE A 50 1.26 0.01 -8.96
N SER A 51 2.55 -0.28 -8.89
CA SER A 51 3.50 0.65 -8.27
C SER A 51 3.83 1.77 -9.25
N MET A 52 3.72 3.01 -8.77
CA MET A 52 4.05 4.26 -9.46
C MET A 52 5.47 4.72 -9.13
N SER A 53 6.22 3.97 -8.30
CA SER A 53 7.62 4.29 -8.02
C SER A 53 8.45 4.18 -9.30
N ARG A 54 9.35 5.15 -9.48
CA ARG A 54 10.18 5.32 -10.67
C ARG A 54 11.22 4.20 -10.76
N ASN A 55 10.90 3.17 -11.51
CA ASN A 55 11.84 2.13 -11.94
C ASN A 55 11.91 2.11 -13.47
N PHE A 56 11.88 3.28 -14.11
CA PHE A 56 12.02 3.40 -15.55
C PHE A 56 13.51 3.59 -15.85
N THR A 57 14.01 2.91 -16.87
CA THR A 57 15.30 3.25 -17.48
C THR A 57 15.19 4.64 -18.09
N GLU A 58 16.30 5.38 -18.13
CA GLU A 58 16.33 6.81 -18.53
C GLU A 58 15.78 7.08 -19.94
N ASP A 59 15.68 6.05 -20.77
CA ASP A 59 15.25 6.12 -22.18
C ASP A 59 13.75 5.82 -22.42
N ASP A 60 12.99 5.36 -21.42
CA ASP A 60 11.57 5.01 -21.60
C ASP A 60 10.61 6.16 -21.26
N ASP A 61 9.61 6.42 -22.13
CA ASP A 61 8.52 7.34 -21.79
C ASP A 61 7.74 6.78 -20.58
N PRO A 62 7.70 7.50 -19.44
CA PRO A 62 7.07 7.02 -18.21
C PRO A 62 5.56 6.75 -18.38
N LYS A 63 4.89 7.41 -19.32
CA LYS A 63 3.47 7.20 -19.64
C LYS A 63 3.27 5.83 -20.30
N ILE A 64 4.08 5.54 -21.31
CA ILE A 64 4.08 4.25 -22.03
C ILE A 64 4.42 3.13 -21.07
N ALA A 65 5.48 3.28 -20.28
CA ALA A 65 5.93 2.26 -19.35
C ALA A 65 4.89 1.98 -18.24
N LEU A 66 4.18 3.00 -17.74
CA LEU A 66 3.07 2.80 -16.81
C LEU A 66 1.90 2.02 -17.44
N LEU A 67 1.45 2.42 -18.64
CA LEU A 67 0.34 1.74 -19.29
C LEU A 67 0.67 0.29 -19.64
N LYS A 68 1.89 0.02 -20.11
CA LYS A 68 2.39 -1.34 -20.31
C LYS A 68 2.33 -2.14 -19.01
N ARG A 69 2.80 -1.58 -17.89
CA ARG A 69 2.74 -2.24 -16.58
C ARG A 69 1.29 -2.57 -16.17
N ILE A 70 0.35 -1.65 -16.40
CA ILE A 70 -1.07 -1.89 -16.15
C ILE A 70 -1.59 -3.05 -17.02
N LEU A 71 -1.34 -3.01 -18.32
CA LEU A 71 -1.79 -4.02 -19.29
C LEU A 71 -1.21 -5.41 -19.01
N ILE A 72 0.09 -5.51 -18.74
CA ILE A 72 0.76 -6.76 -18.35
C ILE A 72 0.12 -7.33 -17.08
N THR A 73 -0.17 -6.47 -16.08
CA THR A 73 -0.84 -6.90 -14.85
C THR A 73 -2.28 -7.38 -15.09
N LEU A 74 -2.92 -6.91 -16.16
CA LEU A 74 -4.22 -7.38 -16.63
C LEU A 74 -4.14 -8.64 -17.52
N GLY A 75 -2.93 -9.16 -17.79
CA GLY A 75 -2.71 -10.32 -18.65
C GLY A 75 -2.79 -10.00 -20.13
N VAL A 76 -2.48 -8.76 -20.52
CA VAL A 76 -2.59 -8.27 -21.90
C VAL A 76 -1.19 -8.07 -22.47
N ASP A 77 -0.93 -8.65 -23.64
CA ASP A 77 0.31 -8.39 -24.37
C ASP A 77 0.33 -6.91 -24.81
N THR A 78 1.50 -6.29 -24.68
CA THR A 78 1.70 -4.88 -25.04
C THR A 78 2.30 -4.72 -26.41
N LYS A 79 2.80 -5.80 -27.03
CA LYS A 79 3.40 -5.78 -28.37
C LYS A 79 2.30 -5.75 -29.44
N PHE A 80 1.85 -4.55 -29.79
CA PHE A 80 0.80 -4.38 -30.78
C PHE A 80 1.33 -4.37 -32.22
N PRO A 81 0.61 -4.98 -33.19
CA PRO A 81 0.87 -4.76 -34.61
C PRO A 81 0.69 -3.27 -34.95
N GLY A 82 1.77 -2.60 -35.36
CA GLY A 82 1.77 -1.16 -35.67
C GLY A 82 2.46 -0.27 -34.63
N GLY A 83 3.04 -0.85 -33.57
CA GLY A 83 3.84 -0.12 -32.58
C GLY A 83 3.06 0.31 -31.34
N GLU A 84 3.79 0.73 -30.32
CA GLU A 84 3.29 0.95 -28.96
C GLU A 84 3.17 2.45 -28.67
N THR A 85 2.16 3.09 -29.27
CA THR A 85 1.87 4.51 -29.01
C THR A 85 1.05 4.68 -27.73
N LEU A 86 1.12 5.88 -27.12
CA LEU A 86 0.31 6.23 -25.95
C LEU A 86 -1.19 5.98 -26.19
N GLY A 87 -1.72 6.44 -27.33
CA GLY A 87 -3.11 6.20 -27.73
C GLY A 87 -3.48 4.72 -27.86
N SER A 88 -2.61 3.89 -28.47
CA SER A 88 -2.87 2.45 -28.63
C SER A 88 -2.98 1.72 -27.29
N LEU A 89 -2.09 2.07 -26.34
CA LEU A 89 -2.08 1.51 -24.98
C LEU A 89 -3.29 1.97 -24.16
N LEU A 90 -3.68 3.25 -24.26
CA LEU A 90 -4.89 3.77 -23.62
C LEU A 90 -6.15 3.09 -24.16
N TYR A 91 -6.22 2.89 -25.47
CA TYR A 91 -7.32 2.19 -26.12
C TYR A 91 -7.41 0.73 -25.66
N ALA A 92 -6.28 0.01 -25.64
CA ALA A 92 -6.21 -1.35 -25.13
C ALA A 92 -6.66 -1.42 -23.67
N LEU A 93 -6.20 -0.51 -22.81
CA LEU A 93 -6.61 -0.46 -21.41
C LEU A 93 -8.12 -0.23 -21.28
N ARG A 94 -8.67 0.72 -22.05
CA ARG A 94 -10.10 1.02 -22.06
C ARG A 94 -10.93 -0.18 -22.48
N LEU A 95 -10.52 -0.89 -23.54
CA LEU A 95 -11.20 -2.11 -23.98
C LEU A 95 -11.20 -3.18 -22.90
N GLN A 96 -10.08 -3.37 -22.22
CA GLN A 96 -9.91 -4.39 -21.19
C GLN A 96 -10.75 -4.12 -19.94
N LEU A 97 -11.08 -2.86 -19.66
CA LEU A 97 -11.90 -2.46 -18.53
C LEU A 97 -13.37 -2.19 -18.89
N ARG A 98 -13.71 -2.17 -20.18
CA ARG A 98 -15.08 -1.85 -20.66
C ARG A 98 -16.09 -2.86 -20.12
N GLY A 99 -17.21 -2.35 -19.59
CA GLY A 99 -18.29 -3.18 -19.03
C GLY A 99 -17.95 -3.83 -17.69
N LYS A 100 -16.78 -3.55 -17.11
CA LYS A 100 -16.31 -4.20 -15.88
C LYS A 100 -16.34 -3.24 -14.70
N ARG A 101 -16.66 -3.79 -13.52
CA ARG A 101 -16.47 -3.10 -12.24
C ARG A 101 -15.06 -3.38 -11.75
N TYR A 102 -14.09 -2.58 -12.19
CA TYR A 102 -12.68 -2.76 -11.85
C TYR A 102 -12.27 -2.01 -10.57
N LEU A 103 -11.21 -2.48 -9.92
CA LEU A 103 -10.52 -1.78 -8.84
C LEU A 103 -9.02 -1.77 -9.10
N ILE A 104 -8.46 -0.57 -9.24
CA ILE A 104 -7.03 -0.37 -9.55
C ILE A 104 -6.41 0.41 -8.41
N VAL A 105 -5.30 -0.08 -7.85
CA VAL A 105 -4.48 0.67 -6.89
C VAL A 105 -3.25 1.22 -7.60
N LEU A 106 -3.04 2.54 -7.56
CA LEU A 106 -1.84 3.24 -8.00
C LEU A 106 -1.01 3.63 -6.76
N ASP A 107 -0.03 2.79 -6.41
CA ASP A 107 0.71 2.92 -5.15
C ASP A 107 1.96 3.81 -5.28
N ASP A 108 2.18 4.68 -4.31
CA ASP A 108 3.29 5.65 -4.21
C ASP A 108 3.35 6.62 -5.41
N VAL A 109 2.21 7.24 -5.73
CA VAL A 109 2.17 8.40 -6.62
C VAL A 109 3.03 9.51 -6.02
N GLN A 110 3.93 10.06 -6.84
CA GLN A 110 4.82 11.15 -6.45
C GLN A 110 4.54 12.38 -7.30
N GLU A 111 4.96 13.53 -6.82
CA GLU A 111 5.04 14.71 -7.66
C GLU A 111 6.17 14.56 -8.68
N PHE A 112 5.95 15.12 -9.86
CA PHE A 112 6.99 15.21 -10.88
C PHE A 112 8.05 16.21 -10.45
N LYS A 113 9.32 15.83 -10.61
CA LYS A 113 10.46 16.60 -10.09
C LYS A 113 11.10 17.46 -11.18
N THR A 114 10.82 17.18 -12.45
CA THR A 114 11.42 17.86 -13.58
C THR A 114 10.36 18.40 -14.53
N GLU A 115 10.71 19.43 -15.31
CA GLU A 115 9.83 20.01 -16.34
C GLU A 115 9.48 19.00 -17.45
N LYS A 116 10.41 18.09 -17.79
CA LYS A 116 10.15 16.97 -18.72
C LYS A 116 9.07 16.02 -18.21
N GLU A 117 8.94 15.91 -16.89
CA GLU A 117 7.96 15.06 -16.22
C GLU A 117 6.65 15.80 -15.89
N GLN A 118 6.68 17.13 -15.76
CA GLN A 118 5.48 17.93 -15.55
C GLN A 118 4.58 17.86 -16.78
N ASN A 119 3.62 16.95 -16.71
CA ASN A 119 2.53 16.89 -17.66
C ASN A 119 1.29 16.45 -16.88
N ASP A 120 0.17 17.12 -17.12
CA ASP A 120 -1.16 16.87 -16.56
C ASP A 120 -1.77 15.54 -17.03
N TRP A 121 -0.98 14.67 -17.67
CA TRP A 121 -1.43 13.45 -18.34
C TRP A 121 -2.21 12.50 -17.42
N TYR A 122 -1.87 12.41 -16.13
CA TYR A 122 -2.60 11.58 -15.17
C TYR A 122 -3.51 12.39 -14.23
N TRP A 123 -3.59 13.71 -14.39
CA TRP A 123 -4.43 14.56 -13.55
C TRP A 123 -5.91 14.34 -13.84
N ASP A 124 -6.72 14.75 -12.87
CA ASP A 124 -8.17 14.82 -12.99
C ASP A 124 -8.81 13.55 -13.55
N LEU A 125 -8.57 12.44 -12.83
CA LEU A 125 -9.14 11.15 -13.16
C LEU A 125 -10.67 11.17 -13.16
N ASN A 126 -11.28 12.11 -12.43
CA ASN A 126 -12.73 12.22 -12.32
C ASN A 126 -13.39 12.97 -13.50
N SER A 127 -12.68 13.83 -14.24
CA SER A 127 -13.27 14.62 -15.34
C SER A 127 -13.72 13.86 -16.58
N CYS A 128 -14.86 14.26 -17.14
CA CYS A 128 -15.50 13.67 -18.32
C CYS A 128 -15.27 14.47 -19.62
N GLU A 129 -14.24 15.31 -19.66
CA GLU A 129 -13.83 16.05 -20.86
C GLU A 129 -13.50 15.12 -22.05
N LYS A 130 -13.35 15.71 -23.25
CA LYS A 130 -13.09 14.96 -24.49
C LYS A 130 -11.89 14.02 -24.33
N ILE A 131 -12.03 12.83 -24.93
CA ILE A 131 -11.00 11.80 -25.00
C ILE A 131 -9.76 12.40 -25.68
N GLY A 132 -8.61 12.29 -25.02
CA GLY A 132 -7.30 12.65 -25.55
C GLY A 132 -6.26 11.58 -25.21
N GLU A 133 -5.06 12.02 -24.84
CA GLU A 133 -3.96 11.15 -24.39
C GLU A 133 -3.71 11.28 -22.88
N LYS A 134 -4.79 11.22 -22.08
CA LYS A 134 -4.74 11.27 -20.62
C LYS A 134 -4.97 9.88 -20.02
N LEU A 135 -4.40 9.59 -18.85
CA LEU A 135 -4.60 8.33 -18.13
C LEU A 135 -6.09 8.04 -17.88
N ARG A 136 -6.88 9.08 -17.61
CA ARG A 136 -8.34 8.98 -17.40
C ARG A 136 -9.07 8.39 -18.61
N ASP A 137 -8.53 8.51 -19.81
CA ASP A 137 -9.15 8.03 -21.05
C ASP A 137 -9.14 6.50 -21.18
N GLY A 138 -8.20 5.86 -20.48
CA GLY A 138 -8.11 4.42 -20.31
C GLY A 138 -9.11 3.84 -19.28
N PHE A 139 -9.83 4.68 -18.53
CA PHE A 139 -10.71 4.27 -17.42
C PHE A 139 -12.20 4.51 -17.73
N PRO A 140 -12.96 3.48 -18.12
CA PRO A 140 -14.39 3.62 -18.42
C PRO A 140 -15.29 4.10 -17.25
N LYS A 141 -16.10 5.13 -17.58
CA LYS A 141 -17.15 5.85 -16.81
C LYS A 141 -18.16 5.09 -15.95
N GLY A 142 -18.74 4.03 -16.52
CA GLY A 142 -20.16 3.74 -16.30
C GLY A 142 -20.50 2.38 -15.69
N ASN A 143 -19.51 1.68 -15.11
CA ASN A 143 -19.73 0.35 -14.54
C ASN A 143 -19.20 0.24 -13.09
N GLY A 144 -19.08 1.36 -12.39
CA GLY A 144 -18.63 1.41 -10.99
C GLY A 144 -17.13 1.20 -10.79
N GLY A 145 -16.30 1.52 -11.80
CA GLY A 145 -14.85 1.41 -11.71
C GLY A 145 -14.27 2.30 -10.59
N VAL A 146 -13.28 1.78 -9.87
CA VAL A 146 -12.63 2.51 -8.76
C VAL A 146 -11.12 2.54 -8.95
N VAL A 147 -10.53 3.72 -8.80
CA VAL A 147 -9.08 3.92 -8.73
C VAL A 147 -8.73 4.45 -7.34
N ILE A 148 -7.87 3.74 -6.62
CA ILE A 148 -7.31 4.20 -5.35
C ILE A 148 -5.86 4.56 -5.62
N LEU A 149 -5.40 5.72 -5.18
CA LEU A 149 -3.98 6.02 -5.18
C LEU A 149 -3.46 6.25 -3.77
N THR A 150 -2.20 5.93 -3.55
CA THR A 150 -1.49 6.29 -2.32
C THR A 150 -0.40 7.31 -2.66
N SER A 151 -0.24 8.34 -1.83
CA SER A 151 0.75 9.39 -2.10
C SER A 151 1.31 9.97 -0.81
N ARG A 152 2.55 10.46 -0.87
CA ARG A 152 3.12 11.35 0.15
C ARG A 152 2.92 12.82 -0.18
N SER A 153 2.73 13.16 -1.45
CA SER A 153 2.45 14.51 -1.92
C SER A 153 0.94 14.71 -1.98
N GLU A 154 0.43 15.55 -1.07
CA GLU A 154 -0.96 16.00 -1.09
C GLU A 154 -1.27 16.72 -2.41
N LYS A 155 -0.35 17.59 -2.87
CA LYS A 155 -0.48 18.31 -4.14
C LYS A 155 -0.68 17.36 -5.33
N ALA A 156 0.15 16.32 -5.45
CA ALA A 156 0.02 15.34 -6.55
C ALA A 156 -1.30 14.56 -6.47
N ALA A 157 -1.68 14.11 -5.26
CA ALA A 157 -2.94 13.41 -5.06
C ALA A 157 -4.16 14.29 -5.37
N LYS A 158 -4.15 15.54 -4.88
CA LYS A 158 -5.20 16.54 -5.10
C LYS A 158 -5.38 16.83 -6.58
N ALA A 159 -4.29 16.96 -7.34
CA ALA A 159 -4.35 17.15 -8.79
C ALA A 159 -4.97 15.96 -9.53
N MET A 160 -4.82 14.73 -9.01
CA MET A 160 -5.36 13.53 -9.64
C MET A 160 -6.83 13.26 -9.30
N VAL A 161 -7.24 13.45 -8.04
CA VAL A 161 -8.58 13.02 -7.58
C VAL A 161 -9.46 14.16 -7.11
N GLY A 162 -8.92 15.36 -6.92
CA GLY A 162 -9.61 16.50 -6.32
C GLY A 162 -9.64 16.42 -4.79
N GLU A 163 -9.75 17.59 -4.15
CA GLU A 163 -9.70 17.74 -2.68
C GLU A 163 -10.73 16.86 -1.95
N GLY A 164 -11.98 16.86 -2.42
CA GLY A 164 -13.08 16.13 -1.79
C GLY A 164 -12.92 14.60 -1.79
N ASN A 165 -11.96 14.07 -2.55
CA ASN A 165 -11.68 12.64 -2.64
C ASN A 165 -10.41 12.22 -1.90
N LEU A 166 -9.77 13.13 -1.16
CA LEU A 166 -8.60 12.83 -0.35
C LEU A 166 -8.98 12.26 1.02
N ARG A 167 -8.19 11.30 1.47
CA ARG A 167 -8.26 10.67 2.80
C ARG A 167 -6.87 10.76 3.42
N CYS A 168 -6.71 11.67 4.38
CA CYS A 168 -5.44 11.90 5.06
C CYS A 168 -5.31 10.95 6.25
N LEU A 169 -4.23 10.16 6.26
CA LEU A 169 -3.88 9.33 7.41
C LEU A 169 -3.08 10.14 8.41
N VAL A 170 -3.55 10.12 9.65
CA VAL A 170 -2.90 10.76 10.79
C VAL A 170 -2.20 9.73 11.68
N PRO A 171 -1.14 10.13 12.41
CA PRO A 171 -0.51 9.27 13.41
C PRO A 171 -1.52 8.63 14.36
N GLN A 172 -1.28 7.36 14.71
CA GLN A 172 -2.09 6.65 15.69
C GLN A 172 -2.04 7.37 17.03
N LYS A 173 -3.19 7.41 17.71
CA LYS A 173 -3.34 8.01 19.03
C LYS A 173 -3.75 7.01 20.10
N ASP A 174 -4.18 5.82 19.68
CA ASP A 174 -4.60 4.75 20.59
C ASP A 174 -3.40 3.88 20.98
N PRO A 175 -2.97 3.88 22.26
CA PRO A 175 -1.84 3.08 22.71
C PRO A 175 -2.07 1.57 22.55
N GLU A 176 -3.31 1.09 22.68
CA GLU A 176 -3.61 -0.34 22.59
C GLU A 176 -3.47 -0.86 21.16
N SER A 177 -4.14 -0.21 20.19
CA SER A 177 -3.99 -0.55 18.76
C SER A 177 -2.55 -0.41 18.29
N PHE A 178 -1.81 0.58 18.80
CA PHE A 178 -0.41 0.78 18.43
C PHE A 178 0.52 -0.29 19.02
N TRP A 179 0.27 -0.67 20.27
CA TRP A 179 0.98 -1.76 20.93
C TRP A 179 0.76 -3.10 20.21
N GLU A 180 -0.44 -3.33 19.69
CA GLU A 180 -0.74 -4.56 18.95
C GLU A 180 0.16 -4.75 17.72
N ILE A 181 0.46 -3.66 17.00
CA ILE A 181 1.41 -3.70 15.85
C ILE A 181 2.80 -4.15 16.32
N PHE A 182 3.27 -3.62 17.44
CA PHE A 182 4.54 -4.03 18.03
C PHE A 182 4.50 -5.49 18.49
N ARG A 183 3.46 -5.86 19.23
CA ARG A 183 3.28 -7.19 19.81
C ARG A 183 3.29 -8.28 18.75
N GLN A 184 2.56 -8.09 17.66
CA GLN A 184 2.49 -9.05 16.53
C GLN A 184 3.87 -9.39 15.97
N GLU A 185 4.79 -8.43 15.96
CA GLU A 185 6.16 -8.67 15.49
C GLU A 185 7.05 -9.35 16.51
N VAL A 186 6.79 -9.16 17.81
CA VAL A 186 7.60 -9.81 18.86
C VAL A 186 7.20 -11.26 19.07
N VAL A 187 5.89 -11.56 19.01
CA VAL A 187 5.38 -12.91 19.29
C VAL A 187 5.33 -13.82 18.06
N LYS A 188 5.82 -13.35 16.92
CA LYS A 188 5.90 -14.19 15.72
C LYS A 188 6.76 -15.42 15.97
N ASP A 189 6.47 -16.50 15.25
CA ASP A 189 7.16 -17.78 15.35
C ASP A 189 7.15 -18.39 16.77
N GLY A 190 6.12 -18.10 17.57
CA GLY A 190 5.91 -18.70 18.89
C GLY A 190 6.83 -18.18 19.99
N VAL A 191 7.45 -17.01 19.81
CA VAL A 191 8.24 -16.36 20.87
C VAL A 191 7.30 -15.75 21.92
N SER A 192 7.30 -16.28 23.13
CA SER A 192 6.55 -15.71 24.26
C SER A 192 7.30 -14.52 24.87
N ILE A 193 6.59 -13.41 25.08
CA ILE A 193 7.05 -12.33 25.96
C ILE A 193 6.42 -12.57 27.34
N PRO A 194 7.15 -12.34 28.46
CA PRO A 194 6.54 -12.35 29.78
C PRO A 194 5.31 -11.45 29.86
N ASP A 195 4.21 -11.96 30.44
CA ASP A 195 2.93 -11.24 30.54
C ASP A 195 3.04 -9.92 31.31
N GLU A 196 4.01 -9.82 32.23
CA GLU A 196 4.33 -8.61 32.99
C GLU A 196 4.73 -7.44 32.08
N ILE A 197 5.43 -7.72 30.97
CA ILE A 197 5.83 -6.73 29.97
C ILE A 197 4.65 -6.37 29.05
N LEU A 198 3.78 -7.35 28.76
CA LEU A 198 2.61 -7.17 27.90
C LEU A 198 1.51 -6.31 28.52
N ASN A 199 1.38 -6.36 29.85
CA ASN A 199 0.30 -5.70 30.59
C ASN A 199 0.66 -4.31 31.13
N PHE A 200 1.89 -3.84 30.92
CA PHE A 200 2.34 -2.55 31.46
C PHE A 200 1.81 -1.37 30.62
N LYS A 201 0.71 -0.75 31.06
CA LYS A 201 0.07 0.39 30.38
C LYS A 201 1.05 1.52 30.05
N GLU A 202 1.97 1.84 30.96
CA GLU A 202 2.94 2.90 30.74
C GLU A 202 3.92 2.59 29.60
N LEU A 203 4.26 1.31 29.38
CA LEU A 203 5.11 0.90 28.26
C LEU A 203 4.40 1.17 26.93
N LYS A 204 3.10 0.86 26.83
CA LYS A 204 2.30 1.11 25.63
C LYS A 204 2.26 2.59 25.28
N VAL A 205 2.00 3.44 26.29
CA VAL A 205 1.99 4.91 26.14
C VAL A 205 3.38 5.43 25.76
N LYS A 206 4.44 4.92 26.41
CA LYS A 206 5.83 5.32 26.13
C LYS A 206 6.26 4.91 24.73
N LEU A 207 5.88 3.72 24.28
CA LEU A 207 6.13 3.23 22.91
C LEU A 207 5.45 4.14 21.89
N LEU A 208 4.15 4.44 22.10
CA LEU A 208 3.39 5.34 21.22
C LEU A 208 4.07 6.72 21.10
N LYS A 209 4.44 7.32 22.24
CA LYS A 209 5.13 8.61 22.28
C LYS A 209 6.48 8.57 21.56
N LYS A 210 7.31 7.56 21.84
CA LYS A 210 8.63 7.41 21.19
C LYS A 210 8.55 7.19 19.68
N CYS A 211 7.53 6.49 19.22
CA CYS A 211 7.37 6.15 17.80
C CYS A 211 6.54 7.19 17.04
N GLY A 212 6.09 8.27 17.69
CA GLY A 212 5.28 9.33 17.08
C GLY A 212 3.98 8.82 16.45
N GLY A 213 3.43 7.70 16.92
CA GLY A 213 2.23 7.08 16.35
C GLY A 213 2.39 6.51 14.93
N LEU A 214 3.62 6.28 14.46
CA LEU A 214 3.89 5.70 13.13
C LEU A 214 3.96 4.16 13.18
N PRO A 215 3.02 3.43 12.53
CA PRO A 215 2.99 1.97 12.54
C PRO A 215 4.30 1.30 12.13
N LEU A 216 5.01 1.85 11.13
CA LEU A 216 6.28 1.29 10.68
C LEU A 216 7.35 1.28 11.78
N ILE A 217 7.40 2.32 12.62
CA ILE A 217 8.38 2.39 13.70
C ILE A 217 8.04 1.36 14.78
N ALA A 218 6.75 1.20 15.13
CA ALA A 218 6.31 0.15 16.06
C ALA A 218 6.73 -1.24 15.57
N LYS A 219 6.51 -1.50 14.27
CA LYS A 219 6.90 -2.76 13.63
C LYS A 219 8.41 -3.01 13.76
N MET A 220 9.24 -2.04 13.39
CA MET A 220 10.71 -2.14 13.48
C MET A 220 11.19 -2.38 14.91
N MET A 221 10.60 -1.69 15.89
CA MET A 221 10.92 -1.89 17.31
C MET A 221 10.56 -3.31 17.77
N GLY A 222 9.42 -3.85 17.31
CA GLY A 222 9.02 -5.22 17.58
C GLY A 222 9.97 -6.24 16.94
N GLU A 223 10.37 -6.02 15.68
CA GLU A 223 11.34 -6.86 14.98
C GLU A 223 12.71 -6.88 15.68
N ILE A 224 13.19 -5.74 16.20
CA ILE A 224 14.43 -5.66 16.98
C ILE A 224 14.29 -6.44 18.28
N GLN A 225 13.16 -6.29 18.99
CA GLN A 225 12.92 -6.99 20.24
C GLN A 225 12.85 -8.51 20.03
N PHE A 226 12.17 -8.96 18.97
CA PHE A 226 12.13 -10.36 18.56
C PHE A 226 13.53 -10.95 18.40
N LYS A 227 14.42 -10.28 17.67
CA LYS A 227 15.80 -10.73 17.45
C LYS A 227 16.57 -10.90 18.76
N LYS A 228 16.42 -9.95 19.69
CA LYS A 228 17.05 -10.03 21.02
C LYS A 228 16.57 -11.24 21.81
N GLU A 229 15.28 -11.55 21.78
CA GLU A 229 14.73 -12.71 22.49
C GLU A 229 15.17 -14.03 21.85
N LEU A 230 15.31 -14.09 20.52
CA LEU A 230 15.90 -15.25 19.84
C LEU A 230 17.37 -15.48 20.23
N GLU A 231 18.17 -14.41 20.31
CA GLU A 231 19.58 -14.49 20.73
C GLU A 231 19.71 -14.99 22.17
N LYS A 232 18.86 -14.50 23.08
CA LYS A 232 18.81 -15.00 24.47
C LYS A 232 18.50 -16.48 24.53
N LYS A 233 17.47 -16.95 23.81
CA LYS A 233 17.10 -18.37 23.77
C LYS A 233 18.27 -19.25 23.31
N LYS A 234 18.94 -18.86 22.22
CA LYS A 234 20.12 -19.58 21.72
C LYS A 234 21.25 -19.63 22.74
N ASN A 235 21.53 -18.52 23.41
CA ASN A 235 22.57 -18.47 24.44
C ASN A 235 22.22 -19.33 25.67
N THR A 236 20.93 -19.39 26.06
CA THR A 236 20.47 -20.27 27.14
C THR A 236 20.55 -21.75 26.76
N GLU A 237 20.17 -22.11 25.53
CA GLU A 237 20.29 -23.49 25.03
C GLU A 237 21.75 -23.92 24.92
N GLN A 238 22.64 -23.02 24.51
CA GLN A 238 24.07 -23.30 24.39
C GLN A 238 24.73 -23.47 25.77
N LYS A 239 24.33 -22.68 26.78
CA LYS A 239 24.75 -22.88 28.17
C LYS A 239 24.28 -24.21 28.75
N LYS A 240 23.01 -24.57 28.54
CA LYS A 240 22.47 -25.87 29.00
C LYS A 240 23.26 -27.06 28.42
N LYS A 241 23.63 -27.00 27.14
CA LYS A 241 24.47 -28.05 26.52
C LYS A 241 25.87 -28.14 27.14
N ILE A 242 26.47 -27.01 27.49
CA ILE A 242 27.78 -26.98 28.15
C ILE A 242 27.69 -27.56 29.57
N ASP A 243 26.63 -27.19 30.31
CA ASP A 243 26.40 -27.69 31.67
C ASP A 243 26.09 -29.21 31.70
N ASP A 244 25.41 -29.72 30.67
CA ASP A 244 25.10 -31.17 30.53
C ASP A 244 26.33 -32.01 30.13
N ASP A 245 27.29 -31.43 29.39
CA ASP A 245 28.55 -32.10 28.98
C ASP A 245 29.63 -32.09 30.09
N GLU A 246 29.49 -31.26 31.13
CA GLU A 246 30.46 -31.12 32.24
C GLU A 246 30.19 -32.02 33.45
N ILE A 247 29.17 -32.88 33.46
CA ILE A 247 28.96 -33.86 34.55
C ILE A 247 29.93 -35.05 34.32
N PRO A 248 31.04 -35.19 35.08
CA PRO A 248 31.90 -36.34 34.93
C PRO A 248 31.20 -37.53 35.61
N THR A 249 30.91 -38.57 34.84
CA THR A 249 30.54 -39.89 35.35
C THR A 249 31.69 -40.41 36.21
N LYS A 250 31.68 -40.09 37.52
CA LYS A 250 32.52 -40.77 38.49
C LYS A 250 31.84 -42.09 38.85
N CYS A 251 32.32 -43.17 38.26
CA CYS A 251 32.27 -44.52 38.82
C CYS A 251 33.70 -44.94 39.12
#